data_AF-A0A7C5GEK3-F1
#
_entry.id   AF-A0A7C5GEK3-F1
#
_cell.length_a   1.000
_cell.length_b   1.000
_cell.length_c   1.000
_cell.angle_alpha   90.00
_cell.angle_beta   90.00
_cell.angle_gamma   90.00
#
_symmetry.space_group_name_H-M   'P 1'
#
loop_
_entity.id
_entity.type
_entity.pdbx_description
1 polymer ?
#
loop_
_entity_poly.entity_id
_entity_poly.type
_entity_poly.pdbx_seq_one_letter_code
_entity_poly.pdbx_strand_id
1 'polypeptide(L)'
;MRKIVVLFFTLLLMAEAKEYSVNIYTIEIDVNSTKADGRAWDVAGGAPDILLYIDGKEMRFNKKCRDKYRCSMEFMSRDDRNSWYFEVYDRDFVNSDLIGKGDCEKGDKCNFGLVTIRIKD
;
A
#
# COMPACT_ATOMS: atom_id res chain seq x y z
N MET A 1 -39.13 -37.62 -43.75
CA MET A 1 -38.39 -36.39 -44.08
C MET A 1 -38.21 -35.57 -42.81
N ARG A 2 -36.99 -35.49 -42.29
CA ARG A 2 -36.64 -34.80 -41.03
C ARG A 2 -36.47 -33.30 -41.32
N LYS A 3 -37.23 -32.43 -40.65
CA LYS A 3 -36.98 -30.98 -40.68
C LYS A 3 -35.97 -30.62 -39.60
N ILE A 4 -34.97 -29.88 -40.04
CA ILE A 4 -33.69 -29.61 -39.39
C ILE A 4 -33.90 -28.74 -38.15
N VAL A 5 -33.28 -29.18 -37.07
CA VAL A 5 -33.01 -28.46 -35.83
C VAL A 5 -32.17 -27.22 -36.18
N VAL A 6 -32.71 -26.02 -35.95
CA VAL A 6 -31.89 -24.80 -35.84
C VAL A 6 -32.20 -24.20 -34.48
N LEU A 7 -31.73 -24.90 -33.45
CA LEU A 7 -31.68 -24.40 -32.08
C LEU A 7 -30.27 -23.84 -31.84
N PHE A 8 -30.22 -22.68 -31.18
CA PHE A 8 -29.06 -22.13 -30.48
C PHE A 8 -27.84 -21.72 -31.33
N PHE A 9 -27.83 -20.47 -31.80
CA PHE A 9 -26.54 -19.75 -31.92
C PHE A 9 -26.69 -18.24 -31.69
N THR A 10 -27.56 -17.85 -30.77
CA THR A 10 -27.47 -16.57 -30.04
C THR A 10 -27.09 -16.89 -28.60
N LEU A 11 -25.99 -17.64 -28.43
CA LEU A 11 -25.24 -17.57 -27.18
C LEU A 11 -24.61 -16.18 -27.18
N LEU A 12 -25.37 -15.22 -26.64
CA LEU A 12 -24.87 -13.93 -26.22
C LEU A 12 -23.57 -14.20 -25.46
N LEU A 13 -22.44 -13.87 -26.09
CA LEU A 13 -21.22 -13.50 -25.39
C LEU A 13 -21.54 -12.21 -24.62
N MET A 14 -22.29 -12.35 -23.52
CA MET A 14 -22.21 -11.44 -22.39
C MET A 14 -20.83 -11.66 -21.79
N ALA A 15 -19.80 -11.22 -22.51
CA ALA A 15 -18.53 -10.92 -21.89
C ALA A 15 -18.86 -9.81 -20.91
N GLU A 16 -19.01 -10.15 -19.63
CA GLU A 16 -19.06 -9.17 -18.56
C GLU A 16 -17.80 -8.31 -18.72
N ALA A 17 -18.00 -7.10 -19.24
CA ALA A 17 -16.96 -6.10 -19.24
C ALA A 17 -16.71 -5.82 -17.75
N LYS A 18 -15.67 -6.44 -17.20
CA LYS A 18 -15.25 -6.19 -15.83
C LYS A 18 -14.89 -4.71 -15.77
N GLU A 19 -15.77 -3.88 -15.20
CA GLU A 19 -15.49 -2.47 -14.99
C GLU A 19 -14.23 -2.37 -14.13
N TYR A 20 -13.15 -1.89 -14.72
CA TYR A 20 -11.94 -1.59 -13.98
C TYR A 20 -12.15 -0.29 -13.23
N SER A 21 -12.74 -0.35 -12.04
CA SER A 21 -12.73 0.77 -11.11
C SER A 21 -11.32 0.93 -10.56
N VAL A 22 -10.71 2.10 -10.78
CA VAL A 22 -9.46 2.45 -10.11
C VAL A 22 -9.83 3.26 -8.89
N ASN A 23 -9.58 2.68 -7.72
CA ASN A 23 -9.75 3.37 -6.44
C ASN A 23 -8.45 4.11 -6.12
N ILE A 24 -8.57 5.35 -5.67
CA ILE A 24 -7.44 6.16 -5.18
C ILE A 24 -7.59 6.23 -3.67
N TYR A 25 -6.51 5.93 -2.97
CA TYR A 25 -6.43 5.99 -1.51
C TYR A 25 -5.32 6.93 -1.09
N THR A 26 -5.50 7.61 0.03
CA THR A 26 -4.43 8.34 0.73
C THR A 26 -3.86 7.47 1.84
N ILE A 27 -2.58 7.13 1.73
CA ILE A 27 -1.80 6.45 2.76
C ILE A 27 -1.05 7.49 3.58
N GLU A 28 -1.27 7.51 4.89
CA GLU A 28 -0.52 8.32 5.85
C GLU A 28 0.35 7.42 6.72
N ILE A 29 1.62 7.78 6.86
CA ILE A 29 2.63 7.02 7.60
C ILE A 29 3.27 7.96 8.61
N ASP A 30 3.23 7.57 9.88
CA ASP A 30 3.96 8.21 10.97
C ASP A 30 4.99 7.22 11.53
N VAL A 31 6.26 7.58 11.51
CA VAL A 31 7.36 6.80 12.11
C VAL A 31 7.77 7.45 13.44
N ASN A 32 8.11 6.64 14.44
CA ASN A 32 8.66 7.16 15.70
C ASN A 32 9.96 7.93 15.46
N SER A 33 10.22 8.94 16.28
CA SER A 33 11.43 9.77 16.13
C SER A 33 12.73 9.07 16.51
N THR A 34 12.66 7.92 17.18
CA THR A 34 13.80 7.14 17.67
C THR A 34 13.56 5.65 17.46
N LYS A 35 14.66 4.88 17.39
CA LYS A 35 14.66 3.41 17.41
C LYS A 35 14.14 2.92 18.77
N ALA A 36 13.81 1.63 18.87
CA ALA A 36 13.23 1.04 20.08
C ALA A 36 14.13 1.15 21.32
N ASP A 37 15.44 1.27 21.13
CA ASP A 37 16.43 1.46 22.19
C ASP A 37 16.70 2.94 22.53
N GLY A 38 15.93 3.87 21.96
CA GLY A 38 16.05 5.31 22.17
C GLY A 38 17.14 5.99 21.34
N ARG A 39 17.90 5.25 20.51
CA ARG A 39 18.88 5.85 19.59
C ARG A 39 18.19 6.52 18.40
N ALA A 40 18.92 7.41 17.75
CA ALA A 40 18.50 7.99 16.48
C ALA A 40 18.48 6.92 15.37
N TRP A 41 17.82 7.25 14.25
CA TRP A 41 17.75 6.38 13.08
C TRP A 41 19.12 6.29 12.39
N ASP A 42 19.70 7.45 12.07
CA ASP A 42 21.05 7.52 11.51
C ASP A 42 22.14 7.75 12.56
N VAL A 43 23.36 7.29 12.24
CA VAL A 43 24.58 7.44 13.07
C VAL A 43 24.88 8.91 13.47
N ALA A 44 24.42 9.88 12.67
CA ALA A 44 24.61 11.32 12.93
C ALA A 44 23.40 12.00 13.62
N GLY A 45 22.47 11.24 14.19
CA GLY A 45 21.25 11.82 14.78
C GLY A 45 20.16 12.14 13.76
N GLY A 46 20.24 11.51 12.59
CA GLY A 46 19.32 11.75 11.46
C GLY A 46 17.98 11.03 11.63
N ALA A 47 17.04 11.43 10.77
CA ALA A 47 15.68 10.92 10.73
C ALA A 47 15.61 9.84 9.65
N PRO A 48 14.67 8.89 9.73
CA PRO A 48 14.70 7.73 8.86
C PRO A 48 14.45 8.11 7.40
N ASP A 49 15.13 7.44 6.49
CA ASP A 49 14.89 7.51 5.06
C ASP A 49 13.77 6.52 4.70
N ILE A 50 12.51 6.94 4.91
CA ILE A 50 11.33 6.06 4.83
C ILE A 50 11.21 5.41 3.44
N LEU A 51 11.33 4.09 3.44
CA LEU A 51 11.07 3.20 2.30
C LEU A 51 9.79 2.39 2.57
N LEU A 52 8.82 2.49 1.68
CA LEU A 52 7.52 1.83 1.79
C LEU A 52 7.36 0.74 0.74
N TYR A 53 6.87 -0.42 1.17
CA TYR A 53 6.31 -1.45 0.29
C TYR A 53 4.83 -1.66 0.61
N ILE A 54 4.03 -1.81 -0.44
CA ILE A 54 2.62 -2.23 -0.36
C ILE A 54 2.49 -3.51 -1.18
N ASP A 55 2.10 -4.61 -0.53
CA ASP A 55 2.05 -5.96 -1.10
C ASP A 55 3.33 -6.35 -1.87
N GLY A 56 4.50 -6.03 -1.28
CA GLY A 56 5.80 -6.33 -1.88
C GLY A 56 6.22 -5.40 -3.03
N LYS A 57 5.42 -4.38 -3.37
CA LYS A 57 5.79 -3.37 -4.37
C LYS A 57 6.34 -2.11 -3.71
N GLU A 58 7.54 -1.71 -4.09
CA GLU A 58 8.15 -0.46 -3.63
C GLU A 58 7.31 0.74 -4.08
N MET A 59 7.03 1.62 -3.13
CA MET A 59 6.30 2.86 -3.33
C MET A 59 7.25 4.04 -3.19
N ARG A 60 7.20 4.94 -4.17
CA ARG A 60 7.97 6.18 -4.13
C ARG A 60 7.09 7.30 -3.60
N PHE A 61 7.50 7.91 -2.48
CA PHE A 61 6.86 9.13 -2.01
C PHE A 61 7.06 10.25 -3.03
N ASN A 62 5.96 10.80 -3.53
CA ASN A 62 5.95 11.81 -4.57
C ASN A 62 6.06 13.27 -4.02
N LYS A 63 6.60 13.43 -2.79
CA LYS A 63 6.94 14.68 -2.08
C LYS A 63 5.99 15.15 -0.94
N LYS A 64 4.88 14.49 -0.63
CA LYS A 64 3.98 14.93 0.47
C LYS A 64 4.43 14.44 1.86
N CYS A 65 5.70 14.64 2.22
CA CYS A 65 6.16 14.47 3.59
C CYS A 65 6.02 15.80 4.34
N ARG A 66 5.22 15.82 5.40
CA ARG A 66 5.06 16.99 6.27
C ARG A 66 6.38 17.29 6.98
N ASP A 67 7.04 16.24 7.43
CA ASP A 67 8.37 16.24 8.03
C ASP A 67 9.04 14.89 7.74
N LYS A 68 10.25 14.67 8.25
CA LYS A 68 11.04 13.45 8.00
C LYS A 68 10.46 12.18 8.65
N TYR A 69 9.47 12.30 9.52
CA TYR A 69 8.83 11.20 10.24
C TYR A 69 7.40 10.96 9.77
N ARG A 70 6.81 11.91 9.02
CA ARG A 70 5.39 11.90 8.65
C ARG A 70 5.22 12.13 7.16
N CYS A 71 4.87 11.08 6.44
CA CYS A 71 4.67 11.11 5.00
C CYS A 71 3.24 10.70 4.62
N SER A 72 2.78 11.26 3.51
CA SER A 72 1.54 10.86 2.88
C SER A 72 1.76 10.58 1.40
N MET A 73 0.96 9.69 0.82
CA MET A 73 0.98 9.43 -0.61
C MET A 73 -0.36 8.93 -1.13
N GLU A 74 -0.59 9.13 -2.42
CA GLU A 74 -1.71 8.53 -3.13
C GLU A 74 -1.31 7.15 -3.63
N PHE A 75 -2.15 6.15 -3.36
CA PHE A 75 -2.01 4.77 -3.78
C PHE A 75 -3.23 4.38 -4.60
N MET A 76 -2.98 3.90 -5.83
CA MET A 76 -4.04 3.48 -6.74
C MET A 76 -4.17 1.96 -6.72
N SER A 77 -5.34 1.46 -6.35
CA SER A 77 -5.67 0.02 -6.41
C SER A 77 -6.68 -0.26 -7.51
N ARG A 78 -6.47 -1.36 -8.23
CA ARG A 78 -7.38 -1.83 -9.29
C ARG A 78 -8.42 -2.83 -8.79
N ASP A 79 -8.30 -3.23 -7.52
CA ASP A 79 -9.20 -4.12 -6.84
C ASP A 79 -10.02 -3.36 -5.78
N ASP A 80 -11.12 -4.00 -5.38
CA ASP A 80 -12.07 -3.59 -4.36
C ASP A 80 -11.66 -4.10 -2.96
N ARG A 81 -10.42 -4.56 -2.81
CA ARG A 81 -9.90 -5.00 -1.52
C ARG A 81 -9.87 -3.82 -0.54
N ASN A 82 -10.09 -4.16 0.72
CA ASN A 82 -10.09 -3.20 1.83
C ASN A 82 -8.90 -3.37 2.76
N SER A 83 -7.90 -4.19 2.40
CA SER A 83 -6.73 -4.44 3.25
C SER A 83 -5.48 -4.63 2.41
N TRP A 84 -4.36 -4.06 2.85
CA TRP A 84 -3.06 -4.19 2.20
C TRP A 84 -1.97 -4.55 3.21
N TYR A 85 -0.99 -5.32 2.75
CA TYR A 85 0.16 -5.65 3.56
C TYR A 85 1.24 -4.60 3.36
N PHE A 86 1.67 -3.98 4.45
CA PHE A 86 2.67 -2.91 4.44
C PHE A 86 3.99 -3.40 5.01
N GLU A 87 5.09 -2.92 4.43
CA GLU A 87 6.40 -3.00 5.04
C GLU A 87 7.07 -1.64 4.97
N VAL A 88 7.62 -1.19 6.09
CA VAL A 88 8.28 0.11 6.21
C VAL A 88 9.69 -0.12 6.70
N TYR A 89 10.65 0.43 5.95
CA TYR A 89 12.07 0.33 6.22
C TYR A 89 12.69 1.71 6.36
N ASP A 90 13.78 1.77 7.11
CA ASP A 90 14.75 2.85 7.07
C ASP A 90 15.80 2.53 6.00
N ARG A 91 15.91 3.36 4.97
CA ARG A 91 16.79 3.08 3.83
C ARG A 91 18.22 3.50 4.16
N ASP A 92 19.01 2.55 4.63
CA ASP A 92 20.46 2.68 4.70
C ASP A 92 21.17 2.21 3.43
N PHE A 93 22.36 2.76 3.16
CA PHE A 93 23.23 2.37 2.04
C PHE A 93 23.67 0.90 2.08
N VAL A 94 23.82 0.32 3.28
CA VAL A 94 24.40 -1.01 3.47
C VAL A 94 23.33 -2.06 3.72
N ASN A 95 22.37 -1.78 4.60
CA ASN A 95 21.29 -2.71 4.91
C ASN A 95 20.10 -1.94 5.47
N SER A 96 18.96 -1.96 4.79
CA SER A 96 17.78 -1.25 5.25
C SER A 96 17.17 -1.91 6.50
N ASP A 97 16.95 -1.12 7.55
CA ASP A 97 16.40 -1.60 8.82
C ASP A 97 14.87 -1.67 8.74
N LEU A 98 14.28 -2.81 9.10
CA LEU A 98 12.82 -2.93 9.18
C LEU A 98 12.28 -2.11 10.37
N ILE A 99 11.40 -1.16 10.09
CA ILE A 99 10.70 -0.32 11.08
C ILE A 99 9.42 -1.01 11.58
N GLY A 100 8.67 -1.60 10.66
CA GLY A 100 7.45 -2.35 10.96
C GLY A 100 6.76 -2.89 9.71
N LYS A 101 5.90 -3.88 9.91
CA LYS A 101 5.13 -4.53 8.85
C LYS A 101 3.85 -5.16 9.36
N GLY A 102 2.84 -5.27 8.49
CA GLY A 102 1.59 -5.93 8.78
C GLY A 102 0.45 -5.53 7.84
N ASP A 103 -0.66 -6.26 7.93
CA ASP A 103 -1.90 -5.99 7.22
C ASP A 103 -2.64 -4.81 7.86
N CYS A 104 -3.08 -3.86 7.04
CA CYS A 104 -3.89 -2.73 7.48
C CYS A 104 -5.12 -2.55 6.62
N GLU A 105 -6.27 -2.42 7.28
CA GLU A 105 -7.55 -2.21 6.63
C GLU A 105 -7.82 -0.73 6.33
N LYS A 106 -8.61 -0.49 5.28
CA LYS A 106 -9.13 0.82 4.94
C LYS A 106 -9.93 1.39 6.11
N GLY A 107 -9.64 2.64 6.49
CA GLY A 107 -10.32 3.33 7.58
C GLY A 107 -9.69 3.09 8.96
N ASP A 108 -8.79 2.12 9.08
CA ASP A 108 -8.13 1.80 10.34
C ASP A 108 -6.87 2.65 10.59
N LYS A 109 -6.47 2.68 11.86
CA LYS A 109 -5.16 3.16 12.31
C LYS A 109 -4.36 1.96 12.82
N CYS A 110 -3.50 1.43 11.96
CA CYS A 110 -2.69 0.25 12.29
C CYS A 110 -1.33 0.66 12.83
N ASN A 111 -0.86 -0.02 13.87
CA ASN A 111 0.43 0.24 14.50
C ASN A 111 1.29 -1.02 14.39
N PHE A 112 2.43 -0.91 13.71
CA PHE A 112 3.35 -2.02 13.48
C PHE A 112 4.75 -1.62 13.95
N GLY A 113 5.24 -2.21 15.04
CA GLY A 113 6.55 -1.84 15.59
C GLY A 113 6.62 -0.34 15.90
N LEU A 114 7.45 0.38 15.14
CA LEU A 114 7.70 1.82 15.31
C LEU A 114 7.01 2.70 14.25
N VAL A 115 6.06 2.14 13.49
CA VAL A 115 5.30 2.87 12.46
C VAL A 115 3.80 2.77 12.70
N THR A 116 3.09 3.86 12.42
CA THR A 116 1.63 3.94 12.33
C THR A 116 1.22 4.18 10.88
N ILE A 117 0.25 3.43 10.39
CA ILE A 117 -0.32 3.57 9.05
C ILE A 117 -1.81 3.89 9.16
N ARG A 118 -2.29 4.80 8.31
CA ARG A 118 -3.71 5.08 8.10
C ARG A 118 -4.02 5.09 6.61
N ILE A 119 -5.17 4.55 6.25
CA ILE A 119 -5.65 4.46 4.88
C ILE A 119 -6.97 5.20 4.78
N LYS A 120 -7.03 6.20 3.90
CA LYS A 120 -8.21 7.02 3.65
C LYS A 120 -8.57 6.97 2.16
N ASP A 121 -9.80 7.32 1.82
CA ASP A 121 -10.20 7.64 0.45
C ASP A 121 -9.55 8.95 -0.03
#